data_AF-A0A2M9C3U2-F1
#
_entry.id   AF-A0A2M9C3U2-F1
#
_cell.length_a   1.000
_cell.length_b   1.000
_cell.length_c   1.000
_cell.angle_alpha   90.00
_cell.angle_beta   90.00
_cell.angle_gamma   90.00
#
_symmetry.space_group_name_H-M   'P 1'
#
loop_
_entity.id
_entity.type
_entity.pdbx_description
1 polymer ?
#
loop_
_entity_poly.entity_id
_entity_poly.type
_entity_poly.pdbx_seq_one_letter_code
_entity_poly.pdbx_strand_id
1 'polypeptide(L)'
;MSPTAVPRRSSPANKPAVACPRSALACDAVEPEPQEGELFGAQQPRGILAQGGAQRDGGDRRRPLAPVLDAFDRMHRTNVRGTFVVAQQAARRVRTGGAIVTFSTSVTRAALPGHAAYAATKGAVEAVTLILAKELRGRDVTVNAVGPGPTATDLFLDGKDDATIDRLAKLNPMERLGTPGDIAEVVSFLAGPARWINGQIVYVNGGMN
;
A
#
# COMPACT_ATOMS: atom_id res chain seq x y z
N MET A 1 -23.48 -2.48 43.07
CA MET A 1 -22.49 -2.07 42.06
C MET A 1 -21.90 -3.34 41.46
N SER A 2 -22.37 -3.74 40.28
CA SER A 2 -21.88 -4.93 39.56
C SER A 2 -20.64 -4.57 38.74
N PRO A 3 -19.59 -5.41 38.69
CA PRO A 3 -18.41 -5.13 37.88
C PRO A 3 -18.69 -5.43 36.41
N THR A 4 -18.50 -4.42 35.55
CA THR A 4 -18.65 -4.51 34.10
C THR A 4 -17.55 -5.40 33.51
N ALA A 5 -17.96 -6.44 32.78
CA ALA A 5 -17.06 -7.39 32.14
C ALA A 5 -16.30 -6.75 30.96
N VAL A 6 -14.97 -6.99 30.92
CA VAL A 6 -14.09 -6.67 29.79
C VAL A 6 -14.42 -7.64 28.63
N PRO A 7 -14.64 -7.17 27.38
CA PRO A 7 -14.94 -8.06 26.27
C PRO A 7 -13.71 -8.89 25.87
N ARG A 8 -13.90 -10.20 25.70
CA ARG A 8 -12.86 -11.15 25.29
C ARG A 8 -12.41 -10.84 23.86
N ARG A 9 -11.08 -10.86 23.64
CA ARG A 9 -10.43 -10.75 22.32
C ARG A 9 -10.98 -11.82 21.37
N SER A 10 -11.35 -11.41 20.17
CA SER A 10 -11.66 -12.33 19.07
C SER A 10 -10.38 -12.98 18.53
N SER A 11 -10.50 -14.25 18.17
CA SER A 11 -9.44 -15.10 17.56
C SER A 11 -8.97 -14.54 16.21
N PRO A 12 -7.68 -14.70 15.83
CA PRO A 12 -7.11 -14.16 14.59
C PRO A 12 -7.67 -14.77 13.28
N ALA A 13 -8.57 -15.75 13.36
CA ALA A 13 -9.07 -16.50 12.21
C ALA A 13 -10.19 -15.81 11.41
N ASN A 14 -10.58 -14.57 11.73
CA ASN A 14 -11.73 -13.92 11.10
C ASN A 14 -11.47 -12.44 10.78
N LYS A 15 -10.43 -12.15 9.99
CA LYS A 15 -10.25 -10.82 9.39
C LYS A 15 -11.07 -10.73 8.09
N PRO A 16 -11.97 -9.75 7.92
CA PRO A 16 -12.64 -9.55 6.66
C PRO A 16 -11.61 -9.10 5.62
N ALA A 17 -11.45 -9.86 4.54
CA ALA A 17 -10.74 -9.39 3.36
C ALA A 17 -11.42 -8.09 2.90
N VAL A 18 -10.64 -7.03 2.67
CA VAL A 18 -11.14 -5.81 2.05
C VAL A 18 -11.71 -6.20 0.69
N ALA A 19 -13.03 -6.13 0.53
CA ALA A 19 -13.72 -6.56 -0.66
C ALA A 19 -13.31 -5.68 -1.85
N CYS A 20 -12.36 -6.15 -2.65
CA CYS A 20 -12.06 -5.58 -3.95
C CYS A 20 -13.29 -5.81 -4.87
N PRO A 21 -13.65 -4.86 -5.75
CA PRO A 21 -14.69 -5.11 -6.75
C PRO A 21 -14.34 -6.38 -7.54
N ARG A 22 -15.35 -7.18 -7.91
CA ARG A 22 -15.23 -8.51 -8.58
C ARG A 22 -14.31 -8.57 -9.82
N SER A 23 -13.84 -7.42 -10.31
CA SER A 23 -12.95 -7.25 -11.47
C SER A 23 -11.47 -7.01 -11.14
N ALA A 24 -11.09 -6.86 -9.87
CA ALA A 24 -9.73 -6.58 -9.42
C ALA A 24 -9.18 -7.72 -8.55
N LEU A 25 -7.99 -8.22 -8.89
CA LEU A 25 -7.25 -9.17 -8.07
C LEU A 25 -6.32 -8.36 -7.15
N ALA A 26 -6.55 -8.46 -5.84
CA ALA A 26 -5.65 -7.93 -4.81
C ALA A 26 -4.72 -9.05 -4.35
N CYS A 27 -3.40 -8.81 -4.43
CA CYS A 27 -2.39 -9.71 -3.91
C CYS A 27 -1.64 -9.01 -2.78
N ASP A 28 -1.85 -9.47 -1.55
CA ASP A 28 -1.06 -9.03 -0.39
C ASP A 28 0.23 -9.86 -0.31
N ALA A 29 1.39 -9.20 -0.33
CA ALA A 29 2.70 -9.87 -0.29
C ALA A 29 3.21 -10.19 1.13
N VAL A 30 2.30 -10.37 2.11
CA VAL A 30 2.65 -10.52 3.53
C VAL A 30 2.60 -12.01 3.93
N GLU A 31 3.73 -12.73 3.72
CA GLU A 31 4.08 -14.11 4.17
C GLU A 31 3.51 -15.32 3.36
N PRO A 32 4.28 -16.45 3.23
CA PRO A 32 5.58 -16.56 2.53
C PRO A 32 5.40 -16.46 0.99
N GLU A 33 6.49 -16.56 0.22
CA GLU A 33 6.51 -16.47 -1.27
C GLU A 33 5.23 -17.06 -1.91
N PRO A 34 4.38 -16.25 -2.57
CA PRO A 34 3.38 -16.80 -3.45
C PRO A 34 4.11 -17.52 -4.59
N GLN A 35 3.92 -18.83 -4.72
CA GLN A 35 4.47 -19.56 -5.85
C GLN A 35 3.88 -18.96 -7.14
N GLU A 36 4.68 -18.84 -8.20
CA GLU A 36 4.34 -18.15 -9.47
C GLU A 36 2.98 -18.56 -10.10
N GLY A 37 2.44 -19.71 -9.68
CA GLY A 37 1.15 -20.27 -10.09
C GLY A 37 -0.09 -19.90 -9.26
N GLU A 38 0.04 -19.36 -8.03
CA GLU A 38 -1.12 -19.20 -7.11
C GLU A 38 -1.69 -17.77 -7.04
N LEU A 39 -1.00 -16.78 -7.60
CA LEU A 39 -1.38 -15.36 -7.43
C LEU A 39 -2.61 -14.92 -8.24
N PHE A 40 -2.90 -15.61 -9.35
CA PHE A 40 -3.95 -15.18 -10.28
C PHE A 40 -4.67 -16.40 -10.86
N GLY A 41 -6.01 -16.44 -10.74
CA GLY A 41 -6.84 -17.46 -11.39
C GLY A 41 -6.81 -17.39 -12.92
N ALA A 42 -7.51 -18.30 -13.60
CA ALA A 42 -7.47 -18.48 -15.06
C ALA A 42 -7.98 -17.27 -15.90
N GLN A 43 -8.69 -16.32 -15.30
CA GLN A 43 -9.23 -15.14 -16.00
C GLN A 43 -8.27 -13.95 -15.92
N GLN A 44 -8.00 -13.28 -17.05
CA GLN A 44 -7.20 -12.05 -17.05
C GLN A 44 -7.96 -10.90 -16.35
N PRO A 45 -7.46 -10.35 -15.23
CA PRO A 45 -8.17 -9.31 -14.46
C PRO A 45 -8.18 -7.96 -15.17
N ARG A 46 -9.18 -7.12 -14.84
CA ARG A 46 -9.23 -5.72 -15.31
C ARG A 46 -8.24 -4.84 -14.53
N GLY A 47 -7.99 -5.17 -13.26
CA GLY A 47 -7.07 -4.47 -12.38
C GLY A 47 -6.26 -5.41 -11.49
N ILE A 48 -4.98 -5.10 -11.26
CA ILE A 48 -4.14 -5.82 -10.28
C ILE A 48 -3.60 -4.84 -9.25
N LEU A 49 -3.84 -5.12 -7.97
CA LEU A 49 -3.25 -4.39 -6.85
C LEU A 49 -2.01 -5.12 -6.33
N ALA A 50 -0.89 -4.40 -6.25
CA ALA A 50 0.31 -4.85 -5.57
C ALA A 50 0.54 -4.04 -4.27
N GLN A 51 0.29 -4.68 -3.13
CA GLN A 51 0.50 -4.10 -1.80
C GLN A 51 1.81 -4.58 -1.19
N GLY A 52 2.66 -3.63 -0.79
CA GLY A 52 3.77 -3.87 0.14
C GLY A 52 3.38 -3.44 1.56
N GLY A 53 3.98 -4.05 2.58
CA GLY A 53 3.71 -3.74 3.99
C GLY A 53 3.97 -2.29 4.38
N ALA A 54 3.45 -1.88 5.54
CA ALA A 54 3.63 -0.55 6.13
C ALA A 54 4.56 -0.61 7.36
N GLN A 55 5.37 0.43 7.58
CA GLN A 55 6.10 0.59 8.84
C GLN A 55 5.12 0.99 9.95
N ARG A 56 5.16 0.25 11.06
CA ARG A 56 4.24 0.46 12.20
C ARG A 56 4.63 1.68 13.03
N ASP A 57 5.91 1.84 13.35
CA ASP A 57 6.38 2.92 14.24
C ASP A 57 7.41 3.80 13.56
N GLY A 58 7.41 5.11 13.85
CA GLY A 58 8.51 5.99 13.44
C GLY A 58 9.77 5.63 14.21
N GLY A 59 10.88 5.32 13.52
CA GLY A 59 12.15 5.00 14.15
C GLY A 59 12.63 6.10 15.10
N ASP A 60 13.47 5.74 16.08
CA ASP A 60 14.01 6.67 17.08
C ASP A 60 14.69 7.86 16.40
N ARG A 61 14.08 9.05 16.51
CA ARG A 61 14.59 10.27 15.89
C ARG A 61 15.97 10.69 16.42
N ARG A 62 16.39 10.15 17.57
CA ARG A 62 17.73 10.38 18.14
C ARG A 62 18.81 9.53 17.47
N ARG A 63 18.43 8.57 16.61
CA ARG A 63 19.34 7.70 15.87
C ARG A 63 19.10 7.85 14.36
N PRO A 64 19.89 8.71 13.68
CA PRO A 64 19.75 8.92 12.24
C PRO A 64 19.82 7.60 11.47
N LEU A 65 18.89 7.42 10.53
CA LEU A 65 18.79 6.22 9.68
C LEU A 65 18.68 4.88 10.44
N ALA A 66 18.33 4.87 11.73
CA ALA A 66 18.29 3.63 12.50
C ALA A 66 16.95 2.89 12.35
N PRO A 67 16.95 1.87 11.50
CA PRO A 67 16.63 0.50 11.88
C PRO A 67 17.91 -0.34 11.94
N VAL A 68 17.87 -1.49 12.62
CA VAL A 68 18.90 -2.53 12.42
C VAL A 68 18.83 -2.99 10.96
N LEU A 69 19.96 -3.27 10.30
CA LEU A 69 20.00 -3.70 8.89
C LEU A 69 19.01 -4.85 8.62
N ASP A 70 18.88 -5.80 9.53
CA ASP A 70 17.90 -6.89 9.45
C ASP A 70 16.45 -6.41 9.27
N ALA A 71 16.05 -5.31 9.92
CA ALA A 71 14.71 -4.74 9.77
C ALA A 71 14.54 -4.07 8.40
N PHE A 72 15.58 -3.42 7.89
CA PHE A 72 15.59 -2.88 6.54
C PHE A 72 15.51 -4.00 5.50
N ASP A 73 16.29 -5.07 5.65
CA ASP A 73 16.28 -6.22 4.74
C ASP A 73 14.92 -6.91 4.69
N ARG A 74 14.26 -7.07 5.86
CA ARG A 74 12.87 -7.57 5.90
C ARG A 74 11.92 -6.67 5.12
N MET A 75 11.98 -5.35 5.33
CA MET A 75 11.16 -4.41 4.58
C MET A 75 11.47 -4.44 3.08
N HIS A 76 12.75 -4.56 2.69
CA HIS A 76 13.13 -4.68 1.29
C HIS A 76 12.56 -5.95 0.66
N ARG A 77 12.64 -7.10 1.36
CA ARG A 77 12.09 -8.37 0.87
C ARG A 77 10.59 -8.28 0.62
N THR A 78 9.84 -7.71 1.56
CA THR A 78 8.38 -7.59 1.42
C THR A 78 7.99 -6.49 0.43
N ASN A 79 8.49 -5.27 0.62
CA ASN A 79 7.98 -4.10 -0.10
C ASN A 79 8.56 -3.98 -1.51
N VAL A 80 9.84 -4.28 -1.71
CA VAL A 80 10.48 -4.12 -3.03
C VAL A 80 10.36 -5.42 -3.82
N ARG A 81 10.90 -6.53 -3.29
CA ARG A 81 10.91 -7.80 -4.02
C ARG A 81 9.49 -8.33 -4.21
N GLY A 82 8.66 -8.32 -3.17
CA GLY A 82 7.25 -8.72 -3.27
C GLY A 82 6.49 -7.93 -4.34
N THR A 83 6.58 -6.60 -4.31
CA THR A 83 5.94 -5.74 -5.33
C THR A 83 6.49 -6.02 -6.73
N PHE A 84 7.80 -6.21 -6.90
CA PHE A 84 8.40 -6.50 -8.18
C PHE A 84 7.87 -7.81 -8.78
N VAL A 85 7.79 -8.88 -7.99
CA VAL A 85 7.25 -10.17 -8.42
C VAL A 85 5.78 -10.03 -8.83
N VAL A 86 4.95 -9.38 -8.00
CA VAL A 86 3.54 -9.16 -8.32
C VAL A 86 3.40 -8.33 -9.61
N ALA A 87 4.17 -7.24 -9.75
CA ALA A 87 4.16 -6.40 -10.94
C ALA A 87 4.59 -7.15 -12.21
N GLN A 88 5.60 -8.03 -12.10
CA GLN A 88 6.04 -8.90 -13.20
C GLN A 88 4.93 -9.86 -13.65
N GLN A 89 4.28 -10.52 -12.69
CA GLN A 89 3.18 -11.45 -13.00
C GLN A 89 1.95 -10.69 -13.51
N ALA A 90 1.69 -9.49 -12.99
CA ALA A 90 0.63 -8.61 -13.43
C ALA A 90 0.83 -8.16 -14.87
N ALA A 91 2.03 -7.73 -15.23
CA ALA A 91 2.39 -7.37 -16.59
C ALA A 91 2.09 -8.50 -17.58
N ARG A 92 2.32 -9.77 -17.20
CA ARG A 92 2.05 -10.92 -18.08
C ARG A 92 0.56 -11.24 -18.24
N ARG A 93 -0.26 -10.98 -17.22
CA ARG A 93 -1.66 -11.46 -17.15
C ARG A 93 -2.71 -10.38 -17.31
N VAL A 94 -2.38 -9.11 -17.10
CA VAL A 94 -3.33 -8.02 -17.27
C VAL A 94 -3.79 -7.96 -18.73
N ARG A 95 -5.10 -7.88 -18.91
CA ARG A 95 -5.72 -7.80 -20.23
C ARG A 95 -5.48 -6.43 -20.88
N THR A 96 -5.59 -6.39 -22.20
CA THR A 96 -5.73 -5.13 -22.95
C THR A 96 -6.91 -4.32 -22.40
N GLY A 97 -6.73 -3.02 -22.22
CA GLY A 97 -7.71 -2.16 -21.58
C GLY A 97 -7.76 -2.29 -20.06
N GLY A 98 -6.70 -2.83 -19.44
CA GLY A 98 -6.58 -3.04 -18.00
C GLY A 98 -5.68 -2.02 -17.31
N ALA A 99 -5.49 -2.20 -16.00
CA ALA A 99 -4.67 -1.34 -15.17
C ALA A 99 -3.87 -2.14 -14.13
N ILE A 100 -2.70 -1.62 -13.76
CA ILE A 100 -1.90 -2.09 -12.62
C ILE A 100 -1.78 -0.94 -11.63
N VAL A 101 -2.11 -1.19 -10.36
CA VAL A 101 -2.02 -0.21 -9.29
C VAL A 101 -1.10 -0.72 -8.19
N THR A 102 0.01 -0.03 -7.96
CA THR A 102 0.95 -0.33 -6.87
C THR A 102 0.75 0.63 -5.70
N PHE A 103 1.32 0.31 -4.55
CA PHE A 103 1.22 1.15 -3.34
C PHE A 103 2.56 1.68 -2.87
N SER A 104 2.71 3.01 -2.99
CA SER A 104 3.76 3.80 -2.36
C SER A 104 3.29 4.26 -0.95
N THR A 105 3.70 5.45 -0.54
CA THR A 105 3.33 6.13 0.70
C THR A 105 3.57 7.63 0.56
N SER A 106 2.80 8.47 1.25
CA SER A 106 3.08 9.91 1.31
C SER A 106 4.40 10.27 2.00
N VAL A 107 4.98 9.33 2.75
CA VAL A 107 6.26 9.53 3.44
C VAL A 107 7.44 9.74 2.47
N THR A 108 7.33 9.29 1.22
CA THR A 108 8.36 9.54 0.18
C THR A 108 8.51 11.03 -0.16
N ARG A 109 7.48 11.84 0.09
CA ARG A 109 7.48 13.30 -0.13
C ARG A 109 7.51 14.09 1.17
N ALA A 110 6.81 13.62 2.21
CA ALA A 110 6.76 14.29 3.51
C ALA A 110 8.10 14.27 4.26
N ALA A 111 9.05 13.40 3.87
CA ALA A 111 10.39 13.29 4.43
C ALA A 111 10.41 13.17 5.98
N LEU A 112 9.49 12.36 6.53
CA LEU A 112 9.33 12.25 7.98
C LEU A 112 10.55 11.59 8.64
N PRO A 113 11.16 12.22 9.66
CA PRO A 113 12.23 11.60 10.43
C PRO A 113 11.81 10.23 11.01
N GLY A 114 12.77 9.28 11.03
CA GLY A 114 12.55 7.91 11.50
C GLY A 114 11.96 6.94 10.46
N HIS A 115 11.69 7.39 9.22
CA HIS A 115 11.06 6.56 8.19
C HIS A 115 11.94 6.30 6.96
N ALA A 116 13.23 6.65 7.01
CA ALA A 116 14.12 6.59 5.84
C ALA A 116 14.14 5.20 5.17
N ALA A 117 14.26 4.13 5.96
CA ALA A 117 14.27 2.76 5.45
C ALA A 117 12.96 2.39 4.74
N TYR A 118 11.81 2.66 5.37
CA TYR A 118 10.51 2.41 4.74
C TYR A 118 10.27 3.27 3.50
N ALA A 119 10.57 4.57 3.58
CA ALA A 119 10.47 5.49 2.46
C ALA A 119 11.36 5.05 1.27
N ALA A 120 12.57 4.57 1.53
CA ALA A 120 13.44 4.02 0.49
C ALA A 120 12.79 2.82 -0.22
N THR A 121 12.19 1.88 0.54
CA THR A 121 11.50 0.74 -0.09
C THR A 121 10.30 1.15 -0.95
N LYS A 122 9.55 2.17 -0.52
CA LYS A 122 8.40 2.68 -1.28
C LYS A 122 8.81 3.57 -2.46
N GLY A 123 9.94 4.27 -2.36
CA GLY A 123 10.57 4.96 -3.49
C GLY A 123 11.01 3.99 -4.59
N ALA A 124 11.50 2.80 -4.23
CA ALA A 124 11.77 1.75 -5.21
C ALA A 124 10.48 1.29 -5.94
N VAL A 125 9.34 1.19 -5.23
CA VAL A 125 8.04 0.89 -5.84
C VAL A 125 7.60 1.99 -6.82
N GLU A 126 7.81 3.27 -6.47
CA GLU A 126 7.55 4.39 -7.38
C GLU A 126 8.38 4.25 -8.66
N ALA A 127 9.68 3.97 -8.55
CA ALA A 127 10.55 3.79 -9.71
C ALA A 127 10.09 2.64 -10.62
N VAL A 128 9.76 1.47 -10.04
CA VAL A 128 9.21 0.33 -10.79
C VAL A 128 7.94 0.70 -11.53
N THR A 129 7.04 1.45 -10.89
CA THR A 129 5.77 1.88 -11.48
C THR A 129 5.98 2.76 -12.71
N LEU A 130 6.86 3.76 -12.61
CA LEU A 130 7.16 4.69 -13.70
C LEU A 130 7.79 3.98 -14.92
N ILE A 131 8.65 3.00 -14.67
CA ILE A 131 9.31 2.22 -15.72
C ILE A 131 8.32 1.26 -16.37
N LEU A 132 7.56 0.50 -15.57
CA LEU A 132 6.61 -0.48 -16.07
C LEU A 132 5.50 0.16 -16.94
N ALA A 133 5.06 1.37 -16.60
CA ALA A 133 4.14 2.16 -17.43
C ALA A 133 4.64 2.36 -18.87
N LYS A 134 5.96 2.52 -19.04
CA LYS A 134 6.62 2.70 -20.35
C LYS A 134 6.88 1.37 -21.04
N GLU A 135 7.25 0.34 -20.29
CA GLU A 135 7.50 -1.01 -20.81
C GLU A 135 6.24 -1.67 -21.38
N LEU A 136 5.06 -1.33 -20.87
CA LEU A 136 3.77 -1.81 -21.40
C LEU A 136 3.23 -1.01 -22.61
N ARG A 137 4.09 -0.23 -23.28
CA ARG A 137 3.74 0.49 -24.52
C ARG A 137 3.03 -0.42 -25.51
N GLY A 138 1.94 0.09 -26.10
CA GLY A 138 1.19 -0.62 -27.13
C GLY A 138 0.25 -1.71 -26.63
N ARG A 139 0.20 -1.98 -25.32
CA ARG A 139 -0.69 -2.99 -24.72
C ARG A 139 -2.04 -2.45 -24.23
N ASP A 140 -2.28 -1.15 -24.36
CA ASP A 140 -3.45 -0.47 -23.80
C ASP A 140 -3.64 -0.76 -22.29
N VAL A 141 -2.56 -0.65 -21.52
CA VAL A 141 -2.55 -0.86 -20.06
C VAL A 141 -1.99 0.37 -19.38
N THR A 142 -2.65 0.83 -18.31
CA THR A 142 -2.13 1.89 -17.43
C THR A 142 -1.44 1.29 -16.21
N VAL A 143 -0.41 1.96 -15.71
CA VAL A 143 0.31 1.59 -14.49
C VAL A 143 0.49 2.83 -13.64
N ASN A 144 -0.04 2.83 -12.43
CA ASN A 144 0.05 3.95 -11.50
C ASN A 144 0.34 3.47 -10.07
N ALA A 145 0.84 4.37 -9.23
CA ALA A 145 1.03 4.13 -7.80
C ALA A 145 0.06 5.00 -7.01
N VAL A 146 -0.47 4.47 -5.90
CA VAL A 146 -1.18 5.24 -4.89
C VAL A 146 -0.27 5.44 -3.69
N GLY A 147 -0.15 6.68 -3.21
CA GLY A 147 0.64 7.06 -2.04
C GLY A 147 -0.25 7.53 -0.89
N PRO A 148 -0.77 6.64 -0.03
CA PRO A 148 -1.65 7.03 1.07
C PRO A 148 -0.94 7.90 2.11
N GLY A 149 -1.70 8.80 2.73
CA GLY A 149 -1.36 9.42 4.02
C GLY A 149 -1.68 8.51 5.21
N PRO A 150 -1.60 9.03 6.45
CA PRO A 150 -2.06 8.32 7.64
C PRO A 150 -3.50 7.83 7.46
N THR A 151 -3.69 6.50 7.48
CA THR A 151 -4.97 5.84 7.18
C THR A 151 -5.32 4.88 8.30
N ALA A 152 -6.53 4.99 8.84
CA ALA A 152 -7.04 4.16 9.93
C ALA A 152 -7.24 2.71 9.47
N THR A 153 -6.17 1.92 9.52
CA THR A 153 -6.15 0.47 9.30
C THR A 153 -5.71 -0.23 10.58
N ASP A 154 -6.10 -1.49 10.77
CA ASP A 154 -5.64 -2.28 11.93
C ASP A 154 -4.12 -2.26 12.07
N LEU A 155 -3.39 -2.40 10.96
CA LEU A 155 -1.93 -2.35 10.92
C LEU A 155 -1.37 -0.99 11.35
N PHE A 156 -2.06 0.10 11.02
CA PHE A 156 -1.64 1.45 11.37
C PHE A 156 -1.97 1.79 12.82
N LEU A 157 -3.10 1.33 13.34
CA LEU A 157 -3.56 1.64 14.71
C LEU A 157 -2.88 0.78 15.77
N ASP A 158 -2.42 -0.44 15.41
CA ASP A 158 -1.71 -1.35 16.30
C ASP A 158 -0.51 -0.65 16.99
N GLY A 159 -0.52 -0.64 18.32
CA GLY A 159 0.55 -0.11 19.16
C GLY A 159 0.59 1.42 19.34
N LYS A 160 -0.32 2.20 18.75
CA LYS A 160 -0.36 3.66 18.91
C LYS A 160 -1.29 4.10 20.03
N ASP A 161 -0.85 5.08 20.81
CA ASP A 161 -1.71 5.79 21.76
C ASP A 161 -2.56 6.86 21.06
N ASP A 162 -3.63 7.29 21.75
CA ASP A 162 -4.57 8.30 21.23
C ASP A 162 -3.86 9.61 20.91
N ALA A 163 -2.88 10.02 21.72
CA ALA A 163 -2.10 11.23 21.49
C ALA A 163 -1.30 11.17 20.18
N THR A 164 -0.73 10.01 19.84
CA THR A 164 -0.04 9.80 18.57
C THR A 164 -1.02 9.80 17.41
N ILE A 165 -2.17 9.16 17.56
CA ILE A 165 -3.24 9.14 16.53
C ILE A 165 -3.72 10.56 16.23
N ASP A 166 -4.04 11.35 17.26
CA ASP A 166 -4.48 12.73 17.12
C ASP A 166 -3.41 13.60 16.44
N ARG A 167 -2.15 13.43 16.82
CA ARG A 167 -1.03 14.15 16.19
C ARG A 167 -0.90 13.79 14.71
N LEU A 168 -1.09 12.52 14.34
CA LEU A 168 -1.00 12.07 12.95
C LEU A 168 -2.21 12.53 12.12
N ALA A 169 -3.40 12.60 12.71
CA ALA A 169 -4.61 13.14 12.07
C ALA A 169 -4.45 14.62 11.68
N LYS A 170 -3.75 15.41 12.52
CA LYS A 170 -3.47 16.84 12.30
C LYS A 170 -2.34 17.12 11.31
N LEU A 171 -1.72 16.09 10.71
CA LEU A 171 -0.66 16.30 9.71
C LEU A 171 -1.17 16.80 8.35
N ASN A 172 -2.47 16.71 8.11
CA ASN A 172 -3.09 17.15 6.87
C ASN A 172 -4.19 18.19 7.16
N PRO A 173 -4.47 19.11 6.21
CA PRO A 173 -5.51 20.14 6.37
C PRO A 173 -6.93 19.64 6.69
N MET A 174 -7.25 18.37 6.44
CA MET A 174 -8.56 17.81 6.79
C MET A 174 -8.64 17.35 8.26
N GLU A 175 -7.54 17.41 9.01
CA GLU A 175 -7.43 17.09 10.44
C GLU A 175 -8.03 15.74 10.85
N ARG A 176 -8.01 14.77 9.93
CA ARG A 176 -8.47 13.40 10.15
C ARG A 176 -7.49 12.40 9.56
N LEU A 177 -7.56 11.16 10.05
CA LEU A 177 -7.00 10.03 9.32
C LEU A 177 -7.84 9.76 8.06
N GLY A 178 -7.17 9.32 7.01
CA GLY A 178 -7.84 8.65 5.90
C GLY A 178 -8.52 7.37 6.38
N THR A 179 -9.50 6.91 5.61
CA THR A 179 -10.15 5.61 5.77
C THR A 179 -9.75 4.69 4.62
N PRO A 180 -9.87 3.36 4.75
CA PRO A 180 -9.71 2.45 3.63
C PRO A 180 -10.61 2.79 2.43
N GLY A 181 -11.81 3.36 2.70
CA GLY A 181 -12.73 3.83 1.67
C GLY A 181 -12.14 4.94 0.81
N ASP A 182 -11.52 5.96 1.43
CA ASP A 182 -10.87 7.08 0.71
C ASP A 182 -9.81 6.56 -0.29
N ILE A 183 -9.10 5.48 0.08
CA ILE A 183 -8.08 4.86 -0.77
C ILE A 183 -8.72 3.99 -1.87
N ALA A 184 -9.75 3.20 -1.52
CA ALA A 184 -10.43 2.29 -2.43
C ALA A 184 -11.13 3.03 -3.59
N GLU A 185 -11.63 4.23 -3.36
CA GLU A 185 -12.24 5.08 -4.40
C GLU A 185 -11.23 5.45 -5.49
N VAL A 186 -10.04 5.94 -5.10
CA VAL A 186 -8.97 6.28 -6.06
C VAL A 186 -8.47 5.06 -6.80
N VAL A 187 -8.29 3.93 -6.11
CA VAL A 187 -7.90 2.67 -6.75
C VAL A 187 -8.92 2.24 -7.80
N SER A 188 -10.21 2.31 -7.46
CA SER A 188 -11.31 1.95 -8.37
C SER A 188 -11.37 2.88 -9.58
N PHE A 189 -11.13 4.18 -9.37
CA PHE A 189 -11.01 5.17 -10.44
C PHE A 189 -9.83 4.86 -11.38
N LEU A 190 -8.65 4.59 -10.81
CA LEU A 190 -7.43 4.25 -11.56
C LEU A 190 -7.56 2.93 -12.35
N ALA A 191 -8.24 1.95 -11.76
CA ALA A 191 -8.50 0.66 -12.38
C ALA A 191 -9.69 0.66 -13.36
N GLY A 192 -10.45 1.76 -13.43
CA GLY A 192 -11.64 1.90 -14.25
C GLY A 192 -11.50 3.03 -15.29
N PRO A 193 -12.17 4.17 -15.11
CA PRO A 193 -12.30 5.21 -16.13
C PRO A 193 -11.02 6.02 -16.40
N ALA A 194 -9.99 5.96 -15.54
CA ALA A 194 -8.78 6.79 -15.64
C ALA A 194 -7.78 6.36 -16.73
N ARG A 195 -8.26 6.09 -17.95
CA ARG A 195 -7.47 5.48 -19.04
C ARG A 195 -6.37 6.38 -19.60
N TRP A 196 -6.36 7.67 -19.26
CA TRP A 196 -5.32 8.63 -19.66
C TRP A 196 -4.34 8.99 -18.52
N ILE A 197 -4.52 8.40 -17.35
CA ILE A 197 -3.60 8.55 -16.22
C ILE A 197 -2.66 7.35 -16.26
N ASN A 198 -1.40 7.57 -16.63
CA ASN A 198 -0.40 6.52 -16.74
C ASN A 198 0.97 6.99 -16.25
N GLY A 199 1.67 6.14 -15.51
CA GLY A 199 2.96 6.46 -14.89
C GLY A 199 2.87 7.55 -13.84
N GLN A 200 1.75 7.65 -13.12
CA GLN A 200 1.56 8.65 -12.06
C GLN A 200 1.69 8.06 -10.66
N ILE A 201 2.11 8.91 -9.73
CA ILE A 201 2.06 8.63 -8.29
C ILE A 201 0.99 9.54 -7.72
N VAL A 202 -0.18 8.97 -7.40
CA VAL A 202 -1.33 9.70 -6.90
C VAL A 202 -1.30 9.67 -5.37
N TYR A 203 -1.00 10.79 -4.74
CA TYR A 203 -1.03 10.90 -3.28
C TYR A 203 -2.46 11.12 -2.79
N VAL A 204 -2.90 10.26 -1.87
CA VAL A 204 -4.25 10.29 -1.27
C VAL A 204 -4.09 10.47 0.23
N ASN A 205 -3.97 11.73 0.64
CA ASN A 205 -3.39 12.07 1.94
C ASN A 205 -3.97 13.32 2.61
N GLY A 206 -5.13 13.79 2.14
CA GLY A 206 -5.82 14.95 2.71
C GLY A 206 -5.08 16.29 2.54
N GLY A 207 -4.08 16.37 1.66
CA GLY A 207 -3.27 17.58 1.45
C GLY A 207 -2.02 17.66 2.34
N MET A 208 -1.50 16.51 2.79
CA MET A 208 -0.30 16.43 3.63
C MET A 208 0.99 16.88 2.91
N ASN A 209 1.03 16.82 1.57
CA ASN A 209 2.21 17.14 0.74
C ASN A 209 1.86 18.21 -0.31
#